data_AF-A0A6L9QBT2-F1
#
_entry.id   AF-A0A6L9QBT2-F1
#
_cell.length_a   1.000
_cell.length_b   1.000
_cell.length_c   1.000
_cell.angle_alpha   90.00
_cell.angle_beta   90.00
_cell.angle_gamma   90.00
#
_symmetry.space_group_name_H-M   'P 1'
#
loop_
_entity.id
_entity.type
_entity.pdbx_description
1 polymer ?
#
loop_
_entity_poly.entity_id
_entity_poly.type
_entity_poly.pdbx_seq_one_letter_code
_entity_poly.pdbx_strand_id
1 'polypeptide(L)' 'MIVAEFIASCRTEHGIPHAIACRALEVSQSWFYKHINRAPTAREQRRARLDEEIKRLFTASGGTYGSPRITDDL' A
#
# COMPACT_ATOMS: atom_id res chain seq x y z
N MET A 1 -5.05 -1.17 0.45
CA MET A 1 -5.12 -2.48 1.12
C MET A 1 -3.83 -3.22 0.84
N ILE A 2 -3.03 -3.45 1.85
CA ILE A 2 -1.77 -4.20 1.75
C ILE A 2 -2.11 -5.70 1.83
N VAL A 3 -1.36 -6.56 1.13
CA VAL A 3 -1.60 -8.03 1.10
C VAL A 3 -1.74 -8.63 2.51
N ALA A 4 -0.97 -8.14 3.49
CA ALA A 4 -1.08 -8.61 4.87
C ALA A 4 -2.40 -8.20 5.56
N GLU A 5 -2.97 -7.03 5.24
CA GLU A 5 -4.28 -6.60 5.76
C GLU A 5 -5.39 -7.49 5.20
N PHE A 6 -5.33 -7.82 3.90
CA PHE A 6 -6.29 -8.73 3.27
C PHE A 6 -6.25 -10.14 3.89
N ILE A 7 -5.05 -10.69 4.13
CA ILE A 7 -4.93 -11.99 4.80
C ILE A 7 -5.53 -11.95 6.22
N ALA A 8 -5.35 -10.85 6.94
CA ALA A 8 -5.95 -10.66 8.26
C ALA A 8 -7.48 -10.58 8.18
N SER A 9 -8.01 -9.86 7.18
CA SER A 9 -9.46 -9.69 6.99
C SER A 9 -10.15 -11.02 6.65
N CYS A 10 -9.51 -11.90 5.88
CA CYS A 10 -10.03 -13.24 5.61
C CYS A 10 -10.34 -14.03 6.89
N ARG A 11 -9.53 -13.86 7.95
CA ARG A 11 -9.79 -14.51 9.24
C ARG A 11 -10.96 -13.88 9.97
N THR A 12 -11.04 -12.56 10.00
CA THR A 12 -12.08 -11.83 10.76
C THR A 12 -13.44 -11.87 10.10
N GLU A 13 -13.49 -11.79 8.76
CA GLU A 13 -14.73 -11.67 7.99
C GLU A 13 -15.26 -13.02 7.51
N HIS A 14 -14.36 -13.97 7.23
CA HIS A 14 -14.72 -15.25 6.60
C HIS A 14 -14.30 -16.49 7.41
N GLY A 15 -13.66 -16.32 8.57
CA GLY A 15 -13.19 -17.44 9.39
C GLY A 15 -12.08 -18.27 8.72
N ILE A 16 -11.45 -17.75 7.67
CA ILE A 16 -10.42 -18.47 6.91
C ILE A 16 -9.10 -18.39 7.67
N PRO A 17 -8.44 -19.53 7.99
CA PRO A 17 -7.15 -19.51 8.64
C PRO A 17 -6.08 -18.80 7.80
N HIS A 18 -5.18 -18.04 8.44
CA HIS A 18 -4.09 -17.33 7.74
C HIS A 18 -3.25 -18.25 6.85
N ALA A 19 -3.04 -19.50 7.27
CA ALA A 19 -2.31 -20.50 6.47
C ALA A 19 -2.95 -20.76 5.10
N ILE A 20 -4.28 -20.80 5.04
CA ILE A 20 -5.04 -21.03 3.80
C ILE A 20 -4.97 -19.78 2.91
N ALA A 21 -5.21 -18.60 3.48
CA ALA A 21 -5.11 -17.34 2.75
C ALA A 21 -3.69 -17.07 2.23
N CYS A 22 -2.65 -17.34 3.04
CA CYS A 22 -1.26 -17.24 2.61
C CYS A 22 -0.96 -18.19 1.44
N ARG A 23 -1.44 -19.44 1.52
CA ARG A 23 -1.25 -20.43 0.45
C ARG A 23 -1.96 -20.02 -0.83
N ALA A 24 -3.17 -19.48 -0.75
CA ALA A 24 -3.93 -19.02 -1.91
C ALA A 24 -3.27 -17.83 -2.63
N LEU A 25 -2.54 -17.00 -1.88
CA LEU A 25 -1.80 -15.84 -2.40
C LEU A 25 -0.32 -16.12 -2.65
N GLU A 26 0.11 -17.38 -2.57
CA GLU A 26 1.49 -17.83 -2.78
C GLU A 26 2.54 -17.09 -1.91
N VAL A 27 2.14 -16.67 -0.70
CA VAL A 27 3.05 -16.07 0.28
C VAL A 27 3.31 -17.03 1.44
N SER A 28 4.49 -16.93 2.05
CA SER A 28 4.79 -17.71 3.25
C SER A 28 4.08 -17.14 4.49
N GLN A 29 3.69 -18.01 5.42
CA GLN A 29 3.12 -17.58 6.71
C GLN A 29 4.10 -16.73 7.53
N SER A 30 5.40 -17.03 7.45
CA SER A 30 6.44 -16.26 8.11
C SER A 30 6.56 -14.84 7.55
N TRP A 31 6.42 -14.67 6.23
CA TRP A 31 6.32 -13.35 5.61
C TRP A 31 5.09 -12.59 6.13
N PHE A 32 3.92 -13.23 6.19
CA PHE A 32 2.71 -12.58 6.71
C PHE A 32 2.91 -12.05 8.14
N TYR A 33 3.38 -12.89 9.06
CA TYR A 33 3.60 -12.46 10.45
C TYR A 33 4.70 -11.40 10.58
N LYS A 34 5.70 -11.42 9.69
CA LYS A 34 6.73 -10.37 9.64
C LYS A 34 6.17 -9.03 9.14
N HIS A 35 5.17 -9.04 8.27
CA HIS A 35 4.68 -7.86 7.57
C HIS A 35 3.41 -7.24 8.16
N ILE A 36 2.54 -8.02 8.83
CA ILE A 36 1.24 -7.54 9.32
C ILE A 36 1.33 -6.32 10.25
N ASN A 37 2.35 -6.26 11.11
CA ASN A 37 2.56 -5.15 12.05
C ASN A 37 3.80 -4.31 11.73
N ARG A 38 4.31 -4.41 10.49
CA ARG A 38 5.54 -3.72 10.12
C ARG A 38 5.24 -2.24 9.85
N ALA A 39 5.85 -1.37 10.63
CA ALA A 39 5.79 0.07 10.38
C ALA A 39 6.47 0.42 9.03
N PRO A 40 5.94 1.41 8.30
CA PRO A 40 6.56 1.85 7.05
C PRO A 40 7.95 2.42 7.32
N THR A 41 8.90 2.04 6.48
CA THR A 41 10.27 2.56 6.52
C THR A 41 10.32 4.04 6.16
N ALA A 42 11.39 4.74 6.54
CA ALA A 42 11.59 6.15 6.19
C ALA A 42 11.47 6.42 4.67
N ARG A 43 11.93 5.47 3.84
CA ARG A 43 11.79 5.55 2.38
C ARG A 43 10.34 5.44 1.92
N GLU A 44 9.58 4.50 2.49
CA GLU A 44 8.16 4.32 2.18
C GLU A 44 7.34 5.54 2.62
N GLN A 45 7.62 6.07 3.83
CA GLN A 45 6.98 7.31 4.31
C GLN A 45 7.30 8.49 3.39
N ARG A 46 8.55 8.65 2.95
CA ARG A 46 8.91 9.71 1.99
C ARG A 46 8.16 9.56 0.67
N ARG A 47 8.05 8.34 0.14
CA ARG A 47 7.28 8.08 -1.09
C ARG A 47 5.80 8.42 -0.90
N ALA A 48 5.19 8.02 0.21
CA ALA A 48 3.80 8.33 0.50
C ALA A 48 3.54 9.85 0.52
N ARG A 49 4.43 10.64 1.13
CA ARG A 49 4.33 12.11 1.12
C ARG A 49 4.43 12.70 -0.29
N LEU A 50 5.34 12.16 -1.11
CA LEU A 50 5.45 12.59 -2.51
C LEU A 50 4.19 12.23 -3.30
N ASP A 51 3.64 11.03 -3.11
CA ASP A 51 2.41 10.61 -3.78
C ASP A 51 1.21 11.51 -3.39
N GLU A 52 1.14 11.97 -2.15
CA GLU A 52 0.12 12.94 -1.70
C GLU A 52 0.28 14.29 -2.38
N GLU A 53 1.50 14.83 -2.47
CA GLU A 53 1.74 16.13 -3.10
C GLU A 53 1.52 16.06 -4.62
N ILE A 54 1.96 14.99 -5.28
CA ILE A 54 1.67 14.72 -6.70
C ILE A 54 0.17 14.74 -6.95
N LYS A 55 -0.62 14.05 -6.12
CA LYS A 55 -2.09 14.02 -6.24
C LYS A 55 -2.70 15.39 -6.04
N ARG A 56 -2.19 16.17 -5.07
CA ARG A 56 -2.64 17.53 -4.80
C ARG A 56 -2.41 18.44 -6.02
N LEU A 57 -1.20 18.44 -6.58
CA LEU A 57 -0.85 19.24 -7.75
C LEU A 57 -1.65 18.83 -8.99
N PHE A 58 -1.78 17.52 -9.24
CA PHE A 58 -2.62 17.01 -10.32
C PHE A 58 -4.06 17.50 -10.19
N THR A 59 -4.64 17.40 -8.99
CA THR A 59 -6.02 17.83 -8.72
C THR A 59 -6.17 19.35 -8.85
N ALA A 60 -5.22 20.13 -8.33
CA ALA A 60 -5.21 21.59 -8.45
C ALA A 60 -5.11 22.07 -9.91
N SER A 61 -4.41 21.32 -10.77
CA SER A 61 -4.34 21.59 -12.20
C SER A 61 -5.60 21.20 -13.00
N GLY A 62 -6.62 20.65 -12.33
CA GLY A 62 -7.80 20.09 -13.00
C GLY A 62 -7.51 18.81 -13.79
N GLY A 63 -6.45 18.08 -13.43
CA GLY A 63 -6.02 16.87 -14.11
C GLY A 63 -5.34 17.10 -15.46
N THR A 64 -4.96 18.35 -15.77
CA THR A 64 -4.35 18.71 -17.06
C THR A 64 -2.83 18.60 -17.05
N TYR A 65 -2.20 18.74 -15.88
CA TYR A 65 -0.74 18.69 -15.77
C TYR A 65 -0.27 17.23 -15.77
N GLY A 66 0.52 16.88 -16.78
CA GLY A 66 1.21 15.59 -16.84
C GLY A 66 2.45 15.52 -15.95
N SER A 67 3.11 14.36 -15.96
CA SER A 67 4.30 14.10 -15.14
C SER A 67 5.40 15.16 -15.23
N PRO A 68 5.76 15.72 -16.41
CA PRO A 68 6.81 16.76 -16.48
C PRO A 68 6.46 18.00 -15.64
N ARG A 69 5.26 18.58 -15.84
CA ARG A 69 4.84 19.81 -15.15
C ARG A 69 4.66 19.58 -13.66
N ILE A 70 4.11 18.43 -13.26
CA ILE A 70 3.99 18.10 -11.83
C ILE A 70 5.37 17.94 -11.18
N THR A 71 6.35 17.43 -11.92
CA THR A 71 7.73 17.28 -11.39
C THR A 71 8.41 18.64 -11.22
N ASP A 72 8.16 19.60 -12.13
CA ASP A 72 8.66 20.97 -12.00
C ASP A 72 8.06 21.72 -10.80
N ASP A 73 6.81 21.39 -10.45
CA ASP A 73 6.07 21.99 -9.33
C ASP A 73 6.28 21.26 -7.98
N LEU A 74 7.09 20.19 -7.94
CA LEU A 74 7.33 19.32 -6.78
C LEU A 74 8.52 19.77 -5.90
#